data_AF-A0A817MST2-F1
#
_entry.id   AF-A0A817MST2-F1
#
_cell.length_a   1.000
_cell.length_b   1.000
_cell.length_c   1.000
_cell.angle_alpha   90.00
_cell.angle_beta   90.00
_cell.angle_gamma   90.00
#
_symmetry.space_group_name_H-M   'P 1'
#
loop_
_entity.id
_entity.type
_entity.pdbx_description
1 polymer ?
#
loop_
_entity_poly.entity_id
_entity_poly.type
_entity_poly.pdbx_seq_one_letter_code
_entity_poly.pdbx_strand_id
1 'polypeptide(L)'
;SGLHKTRRRALPPVPHDQKFVVPPVYLETYSKERFLIYDKRKSQYGGRLMMFASPEQLDVLFHSDILFVDGTFRVSPILFEQL
;
A
#
# COMPACT_ATOMS: atom_id res chain seq x y z
N SER A 1 6.58 -42.03 -4.09
CA SER A 1 6.77 -41.58 -2.70
C SER A 1 6.23 -40.18 -2.53
N GLY A 2 5.13 -40.05 -1.79
CA GLY A 2 4.34 -38.82 -1.68
C GLY A 2 5.04 -37.75 -0.86
N LEU A 3 5.47 -36.68 -1.52
CA LEU A 3 5.80 -35.39 -0.90
C LEU A 3 4.68 -34.40 -1.24
N HIS A 4 3.43 -34.78 -0.96
CA HIS A 4 2.36 -33.80 -0.80
C HIS A 4 2.68 -33.03 0.48
N LYS A 5 3.43 -31.94 0.33
CA LYS A 5 3.67 -30.96 1.39
C LYS A 5 2.32 -30.48 1.88
N THR A 6 1.90 -30.97 3.05
CA THR A 6 0.74 -30.54 3.81
C THR A 6 0.95 -29.11 4.32
N ARG A 7 0.99 -28.10 3.42
CA ARG A 7 0.99 -26.67 3.76
C ARG A 7 -0.43 -26.15 3.96
N ARG A 8 -1.22 -26.85 4.76
CA ARG A 8 -2.54 -26.36 5.19
C ARG A 8 -2.69 -26.66 6.67
N ARG A 9 -2.20 -25.77 7.52
CA ARG A 9 -2.67 -25.60 8.90
C ARG A 9 -2.11 -24.29 9.44
N ALA A 10 -3.01 -23.34 9.69
CA ALA A 10 -2.79 -22.03 10.31
C ALA A 10 -2.07 -20.96 9.47
N LEU A 11 -2.56 -20.70 8.24
CA LEU A 11 -2.48 -19.31 7.78
C LEU A 11 -3.55 -18.53 8.55
N PRO A 12 -3.23 -17.38 9.18
CA PRO A 12 -4.25 -16.56 9.79
C PRO A 12 -5.29 -16.20 8.73
N PRO A 13 -6.60 -16.18 9.07
CA PRO A 13 -7.62 -15.74 8.13
C PRO A 13 -7.25 -14.35 7.64
N VAL A 14 -7.40 -14.12 6.33
CA VAL A 14 -7.18 -12.80 5.75
C VAL A 14 -8.15 -11.84 6.44
N PRO A 15 -7.67 -10.78 7.10
CA PRO A 15 -8.57 -9.85 7.77
C PRO A 15 -9.49 -9.21 6.74
N HIS A 16 -10.81 -9.31 6.97
CA HIS A 16 -11.84 -8.77 6.07
C HIS A 16 -12.25 -7.35 6.44
N ASP A 17 -12.16 -7.00 7.74
CA ASP A 17 -12.46 -5.67 8.26
C ASP A 17 -11.44 -5.31 9.33
N GLN A 18 -10.46 -4.51 8.97
CA GLN A 18 -9.56 -3.90 9.94
C GLN A 18 -9.67 -2.38 9.81
N LYS A 19 -9.94 -1.71 10.94
CA LYS A 19 -9.74 -0.27 11.05
C LYS A 19 -8.24 0.00 10.92
N PHE A 20 -7.76 0.12 9.68
CA PHE A 20 -6.37 0.42 9.41
C PHE A 20 -6.11 1.86 9.85
N VAL A 21 -5.25 2.02 10.85
CA VAL A 21 -4.67 3.31 11.27
C VAL A 21 -3.22 3.25 10.84
N VAL A 22 -2.77 4.23 10.07
CA VAL A 22 -1.37 4.28 9.64
C VAL A 22 -0.51 4.62 10.86
N PRO A 23 0.45 3.77 11.23
CA PRO A 23 1.36 4.08 12.35
C PRO A 23 2.18 5.35 12.10
N PRO A 24 2.50 6.14 13.14
CA PRO A 24 3.27 7.39 12.99
C PRO A 24 4.60 7.22 12.27
N VAL A 25 5.24 6.06 12.43
CA VAL A 25 6.53 5.73 11.78
C VAL A 25 6.47 5.69 10.25
N TYR A 26 5.29 5.61 9.65
CA TYR A 26 5.11 5.63 8.20
C TYR A 26 4.62 6.99 7.68
N LEU A 27 4.44 7.98 8.57
CA LEU A 27 4.09 9.34 8.17
C LEU A 27 5.32 10.09 7.64
N GLU A 28 6.52 9.66 8.03
CA GLU A 28 7.79 10.30 7.72
C GLU A 28 8.80 9.32 7.15
N THR A 29 9.76 9.83 6.36
CA THR A 29 10.95 9.11 5.92
C THR A 29 11.96 8.96 7.08
N TYR A 30 13.03 8.17 6.90
CA TYR A 30 14.13 8.11 7.87
C TYR A 30 14.82 9.47 8.10
N SER A 31 14.70 10.39 7.14
CA SER A 31 15.21 11.76 7.21
C SER A 31 14.23 12.74 7.87
N LYS A 32 13.11 12.25 8.41
CA LYS A 32 12.02 13.04 9.03
C LYS A 32 11.26 13.93 8.06
N GLU A 33 11.23 13.58 6.78
CA GLU A 33 10.44 14.30 5.77
C GLU A 33 9.06 13.68 5.65
N ARG A 34 8.03 14.50 5.40
CA ARG A 34 6.66 13.99 5.26
C ARG A 34 6.58 13.05 4.06
N PHE A 35 6.13 11.82 4.30
CA PHE A 35 6.00 10.77 3.30
C PHE A 35 4.55 10.41 2.98
N LEU A 36 3.68 10.33 3.99
CA LEU A 36 2.23 10.24 3.75
C LEU A 36 1.69 11.63 3.39
N ILE A 37 1.50 11.88 2.10
CA ILE A 37 1.08 13.20 1.59
C ILE A 37 -0.43 13.34 1.49
N TYR A 38 -1.16 12.23 1.39
CA TYR A 38 -2.62 12.23 1.27
C TYR A 38 -3.22 11.02 1.95
N ASP A 39 -4.21 11.25 2.81
CA ASP A 39 -5.01 10.20 3.42
C ASP A 39 -6.45 10.68 3.54
N LYS A 40 -7.32 10.13 2.69
CA LYS A 40 -8.74 10.47 2.68
C LYS A 40 -9.58 9.20 2.71
N ARG A 41 -10.40 9.09 3.75
CA ARG A 41 -11.50 8.13 3.79
C ARG A 41 -12.64 8.65 2.92
N LYS A 42 -13.00 7.94 1.85
CA LYS A 42 -14.23 8.19 1.09
C LYS A 42 -15.42 7.80 1.97
N SER A 43 -16.49 8.58 1.91
CA SER A 43 -17.69 8.35 2.72
C SER A 43 -18.58 7.24 2.15
N GLN A 44 -19.43 6.71 3.04
CA GLN A 44 -20.61 5.84 2.89
C GLN A 44 -20.47 4.49 2.13
N TYR A 45 -19.55 4.34 1.18
CA TYR A 45 -19.44 3.14 0.32
C TYR A 45 -18.15 2.33 0.52
N GLY A 46 -17.31 2.70 1.49
CA GLY A 46 -16.07 1.99 1.79
C GLY A 46 -14.94 2.35 0.82
N GLY A 47 -13.84 2.85 1.35
CA GLY A 47 -12.64 3.14 0.56
C GLY A 47 -11.77 4.19 1.25
N ARG A 48 -10.49 3.89 1.43
CA ARG A 48 -9.49 4.83 1.96
C ARG A 48 -8.42 5.00 0.88
N LEU A 49 -8.30 6.22 0.35
CA LEU A 49 -7.23 6.55 -0.57
C LEU A 49 -6.06 7.10 0.24
N MET A 50 -4.92 6.42 0.14
CA MET A 50 -3.66 6.86 0.73
C MET A 50 -2.65 7.07 -0.40
N MET A 51 -1.88 8.14 -0.33
CA MET A 51 -0.76 8.39 -1.24
C MET A 51 0.49 8.65 -0.43
N PHE A 52 1.54 7.90 -0.74
CA PHE A 52 2.85 8.02 -0.15
C PHE A 52 3.81 8.50 -1.24
N ALA A 53 4.47 9.64 -1.02
CA ALA A 53 5.51 10.14 -1.91
C ALA A 53 6.39 11.15 -1.15
N SER A 54 7.66 11.21 -1.51
CA SER A 54 8.54 12.31 -1.13
C SER A 54 8.38 13.51 -2.09
N PRO A 55 8.77 14.73 -1.69
CA PRO A 55 8.77 15.88 -2.58
C PRO A 55 9.56 15.64 -3.87
N GLU A 56 10.72 14.96 -3.78
CA GLU A 56 11.59 14.64 -4.92
C GLU A 56 10.89 13.68 -5.89
N GLN A 57 10.14 12.71 -5.35
CA GLN A 57 9.36 11.78 -6.18
C GLN A 57 8.22 12.49 -6.93
N LEU A 58 7.57 13.47 -6.28
CA LEU A 58 6.56 14.30 -6.93
C LEU A 58 7.17 15.21 -7.99
N ASP A 59 8.34 15.78 -7.71
CA ASP A 59 9.04 16.65 -8.65
C ASP A 59 9.42 15.91 -9.93
N VAL A 60 9.97 14.69 -9.78
CA VAL A 60 10.22 13.78 -10.90
C VAL A 60 8.91 13.44 -11.62
N LEU A 61 7.82 13.16 -10.90
CA LEU A 61 6.53 12.85 -11.52
C LEU A 61 5.98 13.99 -12.38
N PHE A 62 6.14 15.25 -11.95
CA PHE A 62 5.60 16.41 -12.66
C PHE A 62 6.50 16.91 -13.81
N HIS A 63 7.81 16.67 -13.73
CA HIS A 63 8.77 17.16 -14.71
C HIS A 63 9.29 16.07 -15.68
N SER A 64 8.84 14.82 -15.55
CA SER A 64 9.22 13.75 -16.47
C SER A 64 8.24 13.61 -17.62
N ASP A 65 8.76 13.69 -18.86
CA ASP A 65 7.97 13.42 -20.08
C ASP A 65 7.65 11.94 -20.27
N ILE A 66 8.43 11.04 -19.64
CA ILE A 66 8.30 9.58 -19.76
C ILE A 66 8.37 8.95 -18.37
N LEU A 67 7.36 8.16 -18.03
CA LEU A 67 7.30 7.41 -16.78
C LEU A 67 7.42 5.90 -17.06
N PHE A 68 8.43 5.27 -16.48
CA PHE A 68 8.56 3.81 -16.47
C PHE A 68 7.92 3.28 -15.19
N VAL A 69 6.78 2.61 -15.32
CA VAL A 69 6.08 2.00 -14.19
C VAL A 69 6.33 0.50 -14.23
N ASP A 70 7.12 0.00 -13.27
CA ASP A 70 7.25 -1.45 -13.07
C ASP A 70 5.98 -1.96 -12.37
N GLY A 71 5.23 -2.84 -13.05
CA GLY A 71 3.97 -3.40 -12.57
C GLY A 71 4.14 -4.44 -11.45
N THR A 72 5.12 -4.25 -10.56
CA THR A 72 5.48 -5.20 -9.49
C THR A 72 4.53 -5.20 -8.29
N PHE A 73 3.40 -4.48 -8.35
CA PHE A 73 2.28 -4.67 -7.44
C PHE A 73 1.38 -5.78 -8.00
N ARG A 74 1.76 -7.04 -7.77
CA ARG A 74 0.99 -8.20 -8.26
C ARG A 74 0.05 -8.80 -7.21
N VAL A 75 0.12 -8.35 -5.97
CA VAL A 75 -0.73 -8.85 -4.88
C VAL A 75 -1.05 -7.71 -3.91
N SER A 76 -2.09 -6.94 -4.22
CA SER A 76 -2.72 -6.10 -3.21
C SER A 76 -3.52 -7.01 -2.26
N PRO A 77 -3.35 -6.92 -0.93
CA PRO A 77 -4.22 -7.62 0.01
C PRO A 77 -5.69 -7.28 -0.29
N ILE A 78 -6.64 -8.19 -0.02
CA ILE A 78 -8.09 -7.99 -0.26
C ILE A 78 -8.63 -6.65 0.29
N LEU A 79 -7.97 -6.09 1.31
CA LEU A 79 -8.30 -4.82 1.94
C LEU A 79 -7.94 -3.57 1.12
N PHE A 80 -7.16 -3.73 0.05
CA PHE A 80 -6.64 -2.63 -0.76
C PHE A 80 -6.94 -2.89 -2.23
N GLU A 81 -7.50 -1.88 -2.89
CA GLU A 81 -7.61 -1.86 -4.34
C GLU A 81 -6.37 -1.17 -4.92
N GLN A 82 -5.78 -1.80 -5.92
CA GLN A 82 -4.73 -1.20 -6.73
C GLN A 82 -5.39 -0.57 -7.96
N LEU A 83 -5.05 0.70 -8.21
CA LEU A 83 -5.46 1.43 -9.41
C LEU A 83 -4.51 1.13 -10.58
#